data_AF-A0A6A3N0I1-F1
#
_entry.id   AF-A0A6A3N0I1-F1
#
_cell.length_a   1.000
_cell.length_b   1.000
_cell.length_c   1.000
_cell.angle_alpha   90.00
_cell.angle_beta   90.00
_cell.angle_gamma   90.00
#
_symmetry.space_group_name_H-M   'P 1'
#
loop_
_entity.id
_entity.type
_entity.pdbx_description
1 polymer ?
#
loop_
_entity_poly.entity_id
_entity_poly.type
_entity_poly.pdbx_seq_one_letter_code
_entity_poly.pdbx_strand_id
1 'polypeptide(L)'
;NIDEFSRNLKQAATVVNFIKDHGFVAAAFKKLRKRFKAPSLQTTTPIRWYSQFNQCYSLLFAKYAVLSLLDSDYEPIFSAIKNRDRVETFRAIVGDSEFWKGLHKLKWILEFPSKIIGKLESDSGDLLKVYDYFRRLETSWSSTAGLGAALSASLLEIVQKRWKFLSTDSMGFAYMLTPKSMEQQWRPKEKLKTKKQLKSYVEKFYSSDEGRIAFCKAELDCFLAMMVYLDQDEKEEYLKIRGLSYWAEYGIKDYPNLYRIAIRVFAVPTSSAASERVWSIYSFLMIKRRNRLTFEKLERIAFIYINSCLLDDIDCRDYLATDVDEDIDGNTDEESEEEKEDEEVIVVT
;
A
#
# COMPACT_ATOMS: atom_id res chain seq x y z
N ASN A 1 17.36 -10.40 14.66
CA ASN A 1 18.29 -9.88 13.64
C ASN A 1 17.48 -9.68 12.34
N ILE A 2 17.70 -8.62 11.54
CA ILE A 2 16.98 -8.44 10.25
C ILE A 2 17.23 -9.63 9.30
N ASP A 3 18.41 -10.25 9.35
CA ASP A 3 18.73 -11.40 8.51
C ASP A 3 17.82 -12.61 8.79
N GLU A 4 17.39 -12.77 10.04
CA GLU A 4 16.45 -13.79 10.46
C GLU A 4 15.09 -13.62 9.76
N PHE A 5 14.64 -12.37 9.59
CA PHE A 5 13.40 -12.05 8.89
C PHE A 5 13.52 -12.28 7.40
N SER A 6 14.64 -11.91 6.79
CA SER A 6 14.92 -12.21 5.38
C SER A 6 14.87 -13.72 5.10
N ARG A 7 15.49 -14.53 5.98
CA ARG A 7 15.44 -15.99 5.88
C ARG A 7 14.02 -16.54 6.04
N ASN A 8 13.27 -16.10 7.04
CA ASN A 8 11.90 -16.57 7.28
C ASN A 8 10.96 -16.21 6.11
N LEU A 9 11.12 -15.03 5.49
CA LEU A 9 10.36 -14.64 4.30
C LEU A 9 10.68 -15.54 3.10
N LYS A 10 11.96 -15.85 2.88
CA LYS A 10 12.38 -16.79 1.82
C LYS A 10 11.81 -18.19 2.05
N GLN A 11 11.88 -18.69 3.28
CA GLN A 11 11.31 -19.99 3.65
C GLN A 11 9.79 -20.03 3.46
N ALA A 12 9.08 -18.96 3.84
CA ALA A 12 7.63 -18.86 3.61
C ALA A 12 7.29 -18.92 2.11
N ALA A 13 8.05 -18.22 1.27
CA ALA A 13 7.90 -18.28 -0.17
C ALA A 13 8.18 -19.68 -0.73
N THR A 14 9.23 -20.36 -0.25
CA THR A 14 9.55 -21.74 -0.63
C THR A 14 8.38 -22.69 -0.31
N VAL A 15 7.79 -22.59 0.88
CA VAL A 15 6.65 -23.44 1.29
C VAL A 15 5.42 -23.18 0.41
N VAL A 16 5.07 -21.91 0.20
CA VAL A 16 3.88 -21.56 -0.60
C VAL A 16 4.04 -21.96 -2.06
N ASN A 17 5.21 -21.68 -2.66
CA ASN A 17 5.47 -22.05 -4.05
C ASN A 17 5.51 -23.57 -4.20
N PHE A 18 6.14 -24.30 -3.28
CA PHE A 18 6.14 -25.76 -3.32
C PHE A 18 4.72 -26.34 -3.35
N ILE A 19 3.80 -25.84 -2.53
CA ILE A 19 2.41 -26.32 -2.52
C ILE A 19 1.70 -25.98 -3.84
N LYS A 20 1.93 -24.79 -4.41
CA LYS A 20 1.27 -24.35 -5.65
C LYS A 20 1.83 -25.03 -6.91
N ASP A 21 3.14 -25.25 -6.96
CA ASP A 21 3.84 -25.81 -8.12
C ASP A 21 3.55 -27.31 -8.33
N HIS A 22 3.08 -28.02 -7.28
CA HIS A 22 2.79 -29.45 -7.35
C HIS A 22 1.29 -29.70 -7.29
N GLY A 23 0.66 -29.99 -8.44
CA GLY A 23 -0.79 -30.13 -8.57
C GLY A 23 -1.44 -31.10 -7.57
N PHE A 24 -0.83 -32.27 -7.32
CA PHE A 24 -1.36 -33.22 -6.32
C PHE A 24 -1.26 -32.70 -4.88
N VAL A 25 -0.18 -31.98 -4.54
CA VAL A 25 -0.01 -31.33 -3.23
C VAL A 25 -1.01 -30.18 -3.07
N ALA A 26 -1.19 -29.36 -4.10
CA ALA A 26 -2.19 -28.30 -4.14
C ALA A 26 -3.61 -28.85 -3.93
N ALA A 27 -3.94 -29.97 -4.58
CA ALA A 27 -5.23 -30.65 -4.44
C ALA A 27 -5.43 -31.21 -3.03
N ALA A 28 -4.42 -31.83 -2.44
CA ALA A 28 -4.43 -32.30 -1.06
C ALA A 28 -4.63 -31.12 -0.09
N PHE A 29 -3.87 -30.05 -0.27
CA PHE A 29 -4.01 -28.82 0.52
C PHE A 29 -5.40 -28.18 0.38
N LYS A 30 -6.00 -28.19 -0.82
CA LYS A 30 -7.38 -27.68 -1.05
C LYS A 30 -8.42 -28.46 -0.26
N LYS A 31 -8.22 -29.76 -0.01
CA LYS A 31 -9.08 -30.57 0.88
C LYS A 31 -8.82 -30.23 2.35
N LEU A 32 -7.54 -30.18 2.77
CA LEU A 32 -7.15 -29.87 4.14
C LEU A 32 -7.60 -28.47 4.57
N ARG A 33 -7.44 -27.45 3.72
CA ARG A 33 -7.86 -26.08 4.06
C ARG A 33 -9.37 -25.99 4.32
N LYS A 34 -10.20 -26.77 3.62
CA LYS A 34 -11.65 -26.82 3.87
C LYS A 34 -11.94 -27.41 5.26
N ARG A 35 -11.23 -28.47 5.64
CA ARG A 35 -11.33 -29.09 6.97
C ARG A 35 -10.94 -28.12 8.09
N PHE A 36 -9.86 -27.36 7.90
CA PHE A 36 -9.34 -26.42 8.89
C PHE A 36 -9.91 -25.00 8.78
N LYS A 37 -10.86 -24.74 7.86
CA LYS A 37 -11.40 -23.41 7.57
C LYS A 37 -10.30 -22.35 7.29
N ALA A 38 -9.24 -22.77 6.58
CA ALA A 38 -8.10 -21.92 6.25
C ALA A 38 -8.26 -21.25 4.87
N PRO A 39 -7.71 -20.04 4.68
CA PRO A 39 -7.77 -19.33 3.41
C PRO A 39 -6.89 -20.00 2.34
N SER A 40 -7.01 -19.53 1.09
CA SER A 40 -6.03 -19.83 0.05
C SER A 40 -4.66 -19.23 0.40
N LEU A 41 -3.59 -19.91 -0.02
CA LEU A 41 -2.23 -19.38 0.16
C LEU A 41 -1.98 -18.27 -0.86
N GLN A 42 -1.43 -17.16 -0.36
CA GLN A 42 -1.10 -16.00 -1.18
C GLN A 42 0.38 -16.04 -1.57
N THR A 43 0.66 -15.78 -2.84
CA THR A 43 2.01 -15.65 -3.37
C THR A 43 2.49 -14.21 -3.25
N THR A 44 3.80 -14.02 -3.19
CA THR A 44 4.41 -12.69 -3.24
C THR A 44 4.36 -12.16 -4.67
N THR A 45 4.15 -10.86 -4.79
CA THR A 45 4.26 -10.14 -6.06
C THR A 45 5.26 -9.02 -5.86
N PRO A 46 6.34 -8.93 -6.65
CA PRO A 46 7.39 -7.91 -6.46
C PRO A 46 6.84 -6.48 -6.43
N ILE A 47 5.75 -6.24 -7.16
CA ILE A 47 5.14 -4.93 -7.38
C ILE A 47 4.16 -4.57 -6.25
N ARG A 48 3.69 -5.53 -5.44
CA ARG A 48 2.70 -5.28 -4.38
C ARG A 48 3.33 -5.32 -2.99
N TRP A 49 3.45 -4.15 -2.36
CA TRP A 49 4.22 -3.97 -1.12
C TRP A 49 3.70 -4.76 0.10
N TYR A 50 2.41 -5.09 0.16
CA TYR A 50 1.81 -5.89 1.24
C TYR A 50 1.77 -7.40 0.94
N SER A 51 2.23 -7.84 -0.24
CA SER A 51 2.15 -9.25 -0.65
C SER A 51 2.95 -10.20 0.26
N GLN A 52 4.07 -9.71 0.81
CA GLN A 52 4.87 -10.46 1.80
C GLN A 52 4.10 -10.68 3.10
N PHE A 53 3.45 -9.64 3.63
CA PHE A 53 2.60 -9.75 4.81
C PHE A 53 1.44 -10.71 4.57
N ASN A 54 0.77 -10.58 3.44
CA ASN A 54 -0.33 -11.44 3.00
C ASN A 54 0.07 -12.91 2.86
N GLN A 55 1.24 -13.19 2.31
CA GLN A 55 1.82 -14.53 2.29
C GLN A 55 2.05 -15.07 3.71
N CYS A 56 2.72 -14.31 4.57
CA CYS A 56 2.95 -14.71 5.96
C CYS A 56 1.63 -14.97 6.70
N TYR A 57 0.64 -14.08 6.51
CA TYR A 57 -0.67 -14.16 7.14
C TYR A 57 -1.43 -15.41 6.69
N SER A 58 -1.57 -15.62 5.38
CA SER A 58 -2.28 -16.78 4.82
C SER A 58 -1.61 -18.10 5.21
N LEU A 59 -0.27 -18.16 5.17
CA LEU A 59 0.48 -19.36 5.56
C LEU A 59 0.33 -19.66 7.06
N LEU A 60 0.42 -18.64 7.92
CA LEU A 60 0.26 -18.81 9.37
C LEU A 60 -1.17 -19.25 9.74
N PHE A 61 -2.19 -18.70 9.07
CA PHE A 61 -3.58 -19.11 9.27
C PHE A 61 -3.82 -20.55 8.78
N ALA A 62 -3.14 -20.96 7.72
CA ALA A 62 -3.18 -22.32 7.18
C ALA A 62 -2.22 -23.29 7.89
N LYS A 63 -1.55 -22.90 8.98
CA LYS A 63 -0.49 -23.69 9.64
C LYS A 63 -0.87 -25.16 9.85
N TYR A 64 -2.02 -25.43 10.46
CA TYR A 64 -2.44 -26.81 10.75
C TYR A 64 -2.77 -27.60 9.48
N ALA A 65 -3.35 -26.94 8.46
CA ALA A 65 -3.59 -27.58 7.17
C ALA A 65 -2.29 -27.91 6.44
N VAL A 66 -1.27 -27.06 6.54
CA VAL A 66 0.05 -27.31 5.96
C VAL A 66 0.81 -28.39 6.72
N LEU A 67 0.74 -28.40 8.06
CA LEU A 67 1.35 -29.44 8.89
C LEU A 67 0.75 -30.82 8.60
N SER A 68 -0.58 -30.92 8.41
CA SER A 68 -1.23 -32.19 8.05
C SER A 68 -0.79 -32.75 6.69
N LEU A 69 -0.14 -31.98 5.82
CA LEU A 69 0.47 -32.55 4.62
C LEU A 69 1.65 -33.46 4.94
N LEU A 70 2.21 -33.38 6.14
CA LEU A 70 3.30 -34.25 6.61
C LEU A 70 2.80 -35.58 7.19
N ASP A 71 1.48 -35.76 7.30
CA ASP A 71 0.89 -36.99 7.82
C ASP A 71 1.13 -38.16 6.84
N SER A 72 1.22 -39.38 7.37
CA SER A 72 1.51 -40.60 6.60
C SER A 72 0.55 -40.83 5.43
N ASP A 73 -0.69 -40.36 5.55
CA ASP A 73 -1.74 -40.47 4.53
C ASP A 73 -1.37 -39.76 3.22
N TYR A 74 -0.50 -38.74 3.29
CA TYR A 74 -0.06 -37.96 2.14
C TYR A 74 1.32 -38.37 1.62
N GLU A 75 2.03 -39.29 2.30
CA GLU A 75 3.35 -39.78 1.89
C GLU A 75 3.40 -40.27 0.43
N PRO A 76 2.38 -40.98 -0.10
CA PRO A 76 2.37 -41.39 -1.50
C PRO A 76 2.46 -40.23 -2.51
N ILE A 77 1.92 -39.04 -2.15
CA ILE A 77 1.97 -37.85 -3.00
C ILE A 77 3.40 -37.32 -3.07
N PHE A 78 4.08 -37.26 -1.93
CA PHE A 78 5.46 -36.80 -1.85
C PHE A 78 6.44 -37.81 -2.44
N SER A 79 6.18 -39.11 -2.28
CA SER A 79 6.99 -40.17 -2.87
C SER A 79 6.91 -40.18 -4.40
N ALA A 80 5.84 -39.65 -5.01
CA ALA A 80 5.76 -39.48 -6.46
C ALA A 80 6.60 -38.32 -7.02
N ILE A 81 7.04 -37.37 -6.19
CA ILE A 81 7.81 -36.19 -6.65
C ILE A 81 9.27 -36.56 -6.93
N LYS A 82 9.73 -36.32 -8.17
CA LYS A 82 11.10 -36.66 -8.61
C LYS A 82 12.19 -35.90 -7.83
N ASN A 83 11.98 -34.61 -7.56
CA ASN A 83 12.97 -33.77 -6.88
C ASN A 83 12.89 -33.96 -5.35
N ARG A 84 13.73 -34.85 -4.81
CA ARG A 84 13.77 -35.18 -3.38
C ARG A 84 14.27 -34.05 -2.51
N ASP A 85 15.28 -33.31 -2.96
CA ASP A 85 15.84 -32.19 -2.20
C ASP A 85 14.79 -31.13 -1.88
N ARG A 86 13.91 -30.82 -2.84
CA ARG A 86 12.79 -29.87 -2.62
C ARG A 86 11.76 -30.41 -1.61
N VAL A 87 11.47 -31.71 -1.66
CA VAL A 87 10.56 -32.35 -0.70
C VAL A 87 11.16 -32.31 0.71
N GLU A 88 12.43 -32.69 0.87
CA GLU A 88 13.11 -32.66 2.16
C GLU A 88 13.22 -31.23 2.71
N THR A 89 13.53 -30.26 1.86
CA THR A 89 13.54 -28.84 2.25
C THR A 89 12.17 -28.37 2.72
N PHE A 90 11.09 -28.73 2.00
CA PHE A 90 9.73 -28.41 2.40
C PHE A 90 9.39 -29.01 3.78
N ARG A 91 9.69 -30.31 3.97
CA ARG A 91 9.45 -31.02 5.24
C ARG A 91 10.23 -30.40 6.39
N ALA A 92 11.50 -30.09 6.17
CA ALA A 92 12.36 -29.47 7.17
C ALA A 92 11.84 -28.10 7.61
N ILE A 93 11.40 -27.25 6.67
CA ILE A 93 10.85 -25.92 6.99
C ILE A 93 9.50 -26.07 7.71
N VAL A 94 8.58 -26.89 7.20
CA VAL A 94 7.23 -27.02 7.76
C VAL A 94 7.26 -27.69 9.14
N GLY A 95 8.18 -28.64 9.36
CA GLY A 95 8.38 -29.30 10.65
C GLY A 95 9.12 -28.44 11.69
N ASP A 96 9.79 -27.37 11.28
CA ASP A 96 10.55 -26.53 12.19
C ASP A 96 9.64 -25.60 13.02
N SER A 97 9.61 -25.81 14.34
CA SER A 97 8.85 -24.96 15.25
C SER A 97 9.37 -23.52 15.32
N GLU A 98 10.68 -23.30 15.10
CA GLU A 98 11.29 -21.96 15.12
C GLU A 98 10.90 -21.16 13.89
N PHE A 99 10.80 -21.78 12.71
CA PHE A 99 10.21 -21.17 11.51
C PHE A 99 8.83 -20.58 11.80
N TRP A 100 7.91 -21.35 12.41
CA TRP A 100 6.56 -20.86 12.71
C TRP A 100 6.55 -19.73 13.75
N LYS A 101 7.41 -19.79 14.78
CA LYS A 101 7.57 -18.69 15.75
C LYS A 101 8.11 -17.44 15.06
N GLY A 102 9.09 -17.60 14.17
CA GLY A 102 9.65 -16.55 13.34
C GLY A 102 8.62 -15.89 12.42
N LEU A 103 7.76 -16.69 11.78
CA LEU A 103 6.67 -16.22 10.93
C LEU A 103 5.62 -15.42 11.72
N HIS A 104 5.32 -15.85 12.95
CA HIS A 104 4.43 -15.10 13.85
C HIS A 104 5.02 -13.73 14.24
N LYS A 105 6.32 -13.67 14.57
CA LYS A 105 7.03 -12.40 14.83
C LYS A 105 7.00 -11.49 13.60
N LEU A 106 7.25 -12.04 12.40
CA LEU A 106 7.18 -11.31 11.13
C LEU A 106 5.81 -10.71 10.86
N LYS A 107 4.74 -11.49 11.00
CA LYS A 107 3.37 -11.00 10.85
C LYS A 107 3.15 -9.78 11.74
N TRP A 108 3.53 -9.88 13.01
CA TRP A 108 3.32 -8.83 13.98
C TRP A 108 4.11 -7.54 13.63
N ILE A 109 5.35 -7.65 13.14
CA ILE A 109 6.15 -6.49 12.70
C ILE A 109 5.59 -5.85 11.42
N LEU A 110 5.19 -6.66 10.45
CA LEU A 110 4.75 -6.20 9.13
C LEU A 110 3.30 -5.71 9.11
N GLU A 111 2.48 -6.08 10.09
CA GLU A 111 1.05 -5.77 10.13
C GLU A 111 0.79 -4.25 10.10
N PHE A 112 1.47 -3.49 10.96
CA PHE A 112 1.23 -2.05 11.05
C PHE A 112 1.68 -1.28 9.79
N PRO A 113 2.91 -1.49 9.26
CA PRO A 113 3.31 -0.92 7.97
C PRO A 113 2.38 -1.30 6.81
N SER A 114 1.94 -2.55 6.74
CA SER A 114 1.05 -3.02 5.65
C SER A 114 -0.32 -2.33 5.71
N LYS A 115 -0.87 -2.14 6.91
CA LYS A 115 -2.13 -1.38 7.10
C LYS A 115 -1.98 0.10 6.74
N ILE A 116 -0.82 0.71 7.01
CA ILE A 116 -0.54 2.09 6.62
C ILE A 116 -0.54 2.23 5.11
N ILE A 117 0.19 1.36 4.41
CA ILE A 117 0.29 1.36 2.95
C ILE A 117 -1.11 1.28 2.34
N GLY A 118 -1.93 0.29 2.74
CA GLY A 118 -3.29 0.15 2.20
C GLY A 118 -4.18 1.37 2.45
N LYS A 119 -4.01 2.09 3.57
CA LYS A 119 -4.74 3.34 3.82
C LYS A 119 -4.28 4.50 2.93
N LEU A 120 -2.98 4.59 2.65
CA LEU A 120 -2.39 5.62 1.79
C LEU A 120 -2.59 5.35 0.29
N GLU A 121 -2.89 4.10 -0.08
CA GLU A 121 -3.30 3.69 -1.43
C GLU A 121 -4.81 3.85 -1.68
N SER A 122 -5.61 4.00 -0.61
CA SER A 122 -7.06 4.23 -0.74
C SER A 122 -7.40 5.60 -1.35
N ASP A 123 -8.60 5.72 -1.92
CA ASP A 123 -9.17 7.00 -2.39
C ASP A 123 -9.36 8.05 -1.29
N SER A 124 -9.28 7.62 -0.03
CA SER A 124 -9.36 8.49 1.15
C SER A 124 -7.98 8.84 1.73
N GLY A 125 -6.91 8.53 1.00
CA GLY A 125 -5.54 8.90 1.35
C GLY A 125 -5.42 10.41 1.52
N ASP A 126 -4.85 10.86 2.64
CA ASP A 126 -4.64 12.27 2.96
C ASP A 126 -3.17 12.46 3.29
N LEU A 127 -2.55 13.48 2.70
CA LEU A 127 -1.12 13.77 2.85
C LEU A 127 -0.73 14.03 4.31
N LEU A 128 -1.67 14.54 5.12
CA LEU A 128 -1.59 14.61 6.57
C LEU A 128 -1.21 13.25 7.20
N LYS A 129 -1.90 12.19 6.77
CA LYS A 129 -1.77 10.85 7.36
C LYS A 129 -0.38 10.28 7.11
N VAL A 130 0.31 10.70 6.04
CA VAL A 130 1.70 10.27 5.80
C VAL A 130 2.57 10.70 6.97
N TYR A 131 2.53 11.97 7.36
CA TYR A 131 3.31 12.47 8.49
C TYR A 131 2.92 11.77 9.80
N ASP A 132 1.61 11.65 10.08
CA ASP A 132 1.10 10.95 11.27
C ASP A 132 1.58 9.49 11.35
N TYR A 133 1.47 8.74 10.26
CA TYR A 133 1.86 7.34 10.24
C TYR A 133 3.35 7.12 10.42
N PHE A 134 4.20 7.99 9.86
CA PHE A 134 5.64 7.92 10.13
C PHE A 134 5.96 8.20 11.60
N ARG A 135 5.27 9.14 12.24
CA ARG A 135 5.40 9.36 13.69
C ARG A 135 4.98 8.14 14.49
N ARG A 136 3.83 7.56 14.14
CA ARG A 136 3.31 6.36 14.83
C ARG A 136 4.19 5.14 14.63
N LEU A 137 4.85 5.01 13.47
CA LEU A 137 5.85 3.97 13.23
C LEU A 137 7.05 4.12 14.16
N GLU A 138 7.57 5.34 14.31
CA GLU A 138 8.66 5.62 15.25
C GLU A 138 8.27 5.28 16.69
N THR A 139 7.10 5.74 17.14
CA THR A 139 6.60 5.45 18.49
C THR A 139 6.38 3.95 18.69
N SER A 140 5.75 3.28 17.72
CA SER A 140 5.48 1.84 17.78
C SER A 140 6.79 1.06 17.95
N TRP A 141 7.78 1.28 17.10
CA TRP A 141 9.03 0.51 17.16
C TRP A 141 9.96 0.92 18.30
N SER A 142 9.80 2.11 18.88
CA SER A 142 10.54 2.53 20.08
C SER A 142 9.99 1.95 21.38
N SER A 143 8.66 1.73 21.45
CA SER A 143 7.97 1.37 22.69
C SER A 143 7.39 -0.04 22.72
N THR A 144 7.62 -0.86 21.69
CA THR A 144 7.06 -2.21 21.69
C THR A 144 7.81 -3.15 22.65
N ALA A 145 7.10 -3.63 23.66
CA ALA A 145 7.51 -4.76 24.48
C ALA A 145 7.78 -6.03 23.63
N GLY A 146 8.95 -6.64 23.80
CA GLY A 146 9.35 -7.87 23.11
C GLY A 146 10.18 -7.69 21.84
N LEU A 147 10.38 -6.45 21.37
CA LEU A 147 11.40 -6.14 20.37
C LEU A 147 12.76 -5.98 21.04
N GLY A 148 13.74 -6.81 20.67
CA GLY A 148 15.11 -6.62 21.14
C GLY A 148 15.68 -5.27 20.71
N ALA A 149 16.48 -4.63 21.57
CA ALA A 149 17.00 -3.27 21.35
C ALA A 149 17.70 -3.08 19.99
N ALA A 150 18.52 -4.07 19.57
CA ALA A 150 19.21 -4.04 18.28
C ALA A 150 18.24 -4.05 17.08
N LEU A 151 17.15 -4.81 17.17
CA LEU A 151 16.16 -4.86 16.10
C LEU A 151 15.34 -3.56 16.05
N SER A 152 14.94 -3.03 17.21
CA SER A 152 14.27 -1.73 17.30
C SER A 152 15.12 -0.63 16.65
N ALA A 153 16.41 -0.55 16.99
CA ALA A 153 17.34 0.41 16.40
C ALA A 153 17.42 0.27 14.86
N SER A 154 17.50 -0.95 14.35
CA SER A 154 17.57 -1.21 12.90
C SER A 154 16.27 -0.80 12.17
N LEU A 155 15.11 -1.07 12.77
CA LEU A 155 13.81 -0.66 12.21
C LEU A 155 13.65 0.86 12.21
N LEU A 156 14.05 1.54 13.29
CA LEU A 156 14.04 3.00 13.37
C LEU A 156 14.96 3.62 12.31
N GLU A 157 16.14 3.04 12.07
CA GLU A 157 17.04 3.48 10.99
C GLU A 157 16.37 3.35 9.61
N ILE A 158 15.66 2.24 9.35
CA ILE A 158 14.89 2.05 8.11
C ILE A 158 13.82 3.14 7.96
N VAL A 159 13.04 3.40 9.01
CA VAL A 159 12.01 4.45 8.96
C VAL A 159 12.61 5.83 8.73
N GLN A 160 13.74 6.16 9.35
CA GLN A 160 14.42 7.42 9.14
C GLN A 160 14.95 7.55 7.70
N LYS A 161 15.56 6.50 7.14
CA LYS A 161 16.00 6.49 5.73
C LYS A 161 14.82 6.68 4.78
N ARG A 162 13.69 6.00 5.02
CA ARG A 162 12.48 6.14 4.22
C ARG A 162 11.85 7.52 4.36
N TRP A 163 11.82 8.07 5.56
CA TRP A 163 11.34 9.44 5.80
C TRP A 163 12.17 10.44 4.98
N LYS A 164 13.50 10.37 5.03
CA LYS A 164 14.38 11.27 4.25
C LYS A 164 14.14 11.18 2.74
N PHE A 165 13.81 9.99 2.23
CA PHE A 165 13.53 9.80 0.81
C PHE A 165 12.18 10.36 0.39
N LEU A 166 11.14 10.20 1.21
CA LEU A 166 9.76 10.57 0.88
C LEU A 166 9.36 11.96 1.35
N SER A 167 10.01 12.51 2.36
CA SER A 167 9.59 13.73 3.03
C SER A 167 9.61 14.90 2.07
N THR A 168 8.45 15.53 1.91
CA THR A 168 8.27 16.75 1.15
C THR A 168 7.63 17.81 2.05
N ASP A 169 7.87 19.08 1.73
CA ASP A 169 7.32 20.19 2.53
C ASP A 169 5.78 20.18 2.52
N SER A 170 5.15 19.70 1.44
CA SER A 170 3.70 19.57 1.32
C SER A 170 3.09 18.68 2.41
N MET A 171 3.78 17.61 2.83
CA MET A 171 3.32 16.76 3.94
C MET A 171 3.24 17.54 5.25
N GLY A 172 4.26 18.37 5.52
CA GLY A 172 4.26 19.28 6.65
C GLY A 172 3.15 20.33 6.53
N PHE A 173 2.92 20.88 5.33
CA PHE A 173 1.85 21.86 5.10
C PHE A 173 0.47 21.25 5.35
N ALA A 174 0.19 20.03 4.86
CA ALA A 174 -1.07 19.33 5.13
C ALA A 174 -1.25 19.08 6.63
N TYR A 175 -0.17 18.69 7.33
CA TYR A 175 -0.16 18.48 8.78
C TYR A 175 -0.31 19.79 9.58
N MET A 176 -0.01 20.94 8.99
CA MET A 176 -0.20 22.26 9.60
C MET A 176 -1.58 22.86 9.32
N LEU A 177 -2.08 22.69 8.09
CA LEU A 177 -3.30 23.32 7.59
C LEU A 177 -4.56 22.49 7.90
N THR A 178 -4.49 21.58 8.86
CA THR A 178 -5.67 20.86 9.35
C THR A 178 -6.17 21.49 10.65
N PRO A 179 -7.50 21.51 10.90
CA PRO A 179 -8.02 21.85 12.22
C PRO A 179 -7.40 21.00 13.35
N LYS A 180 -6.96 19.77 13.02
CA LYS A 180 -6.30 18.83 13.94
C LYS A 180 -4.87 19.23 14.34
N SER A 181 -4.29 20.28 13.74
CA SER A 181 -2.85 20.59 13.91
C SER A 181 -2.45 20.93 15.35
N MET A 182 -3.40 21.37 16.18
CA MET A 182 -3.18 21.70 17.59
C MET A 182 -2.97 20.47 18.47
N GLU A 183 -3.75 19.41 18.28
CA GLU A 183 -3.59 18.14 19.02
C GLU A 183 -2.47 17.27 18.46
N GLN A 184 -2.05 17.57 17.24
CA GLN A 184 -1.05 16.80 16.53
C GLN A 184 0.35 16.95 17.12
N GLN A 185 0.98 15.80 17.31
CA GLN A 185 2.35 15.73 17.81
C GLN A 185 3.35 15.95 16.66
N TRP A 186 4.10 17.03 16.75
CA TRP A 186 5.18 17.32 15.82
C TRP A 186 6.48 16.64 16.24
N ARG A 187 7.34 16.30 15.27
CA ARG A 187 8.76 16.03 15.55
C ARG A 187 9.38 17.29 16.16
N PRO A 188 10.40 17.16 17.03
CA PRO A 188 11.09 18.32 17.60
C PRO A 188 11.54 19.29 16.51
N LYS A 189 11.29 20.59 16.72
CA LYS A 189 11.66 21.70 15.81
C LYS A 189 10.98 21.73 14.43
N GLU A 190 10.27 20.68 14.01
CA GLU A 190 9.65 20.62 12.67
C GLU A 190 8.44 21.54 12.53
N LYS A 191 7.66 21.80 13.59
CA LYS A 191 6.50 22.74 13.52
C LYS A 191 6.94 24.14 13.09
N LEU A 192 7.98 24.68 13.74
CA LEU A 192 8.50 26.02 13.43
C LEU A 192 9.14 26.07 12.03
N LYS A 193 9.89 25.02 11.67
CA LYS A 193 10.50 24.90 10.34
C LYS A 193 9.44 24.87 9.24
N THR A 194 8.41 24.03 9.41
CA THR A 194 7.28 23.92 8.47
C THR A 194 6.55 25.26 8.32
N LYS A 195 6.33 25.99 9.42
CA LYS A 195 5.70 27.32 9.38
C LYS A 195 6.54 28.31 8.55
N LYS A 196 7.86 28.31 8.70
CA LYS A 196 8.76 29.15 7.90
C LYS A 196 8.74 28.76 6.42
N GLN A 197 8.78 27.45 6.12
CA GLN A 197 8.70 26.95 4.75
C GLN A 197 7.36 27.31 4.10
N LEU A 198 6.26 27.23 4.83
CA LEU A 198 4.94 27.61 4.35
C LEU A 198 4.86 29.12 4.07
N LYS A 199 5.40 29.96 4.95
CA LYS A 199 5.48 31.42 4.70
C LYS A 199 6.32 31.74 3.45
N SER A 200 7.41 31.02 3.22
CA SER A 200 8.19 31.15 1.97
C SER A 200 7.44 30.63 0.75
N TYR A 201 6.64 29.57 0.89
CA TYR A 201 5.78 29.08 -0.18
C TYR A 201 4.70 30.11 -0.55
N VAL A 202 4.10 30.80 0.43
CA VAL A 202 3.16 31.90 0.20
C VAL A 202 3.79 33.03 -0.62
N GLU A 203 5.03 33.41 -0.30
CA GLU A 203 5.78 34.43 -1.07
C GLU A 203 5.97 34.02 -2.53
N LYS A 204 6.30 32.74 -2.78
CA LYS A 204 6.44 32.21 -4.14
C LYS A 204 5.10 32.16 -4.88
N PHE A 205 4.05 31.71 -4.19
CA PHE A 205 2.71 31.51 -4.74
C PHE A 205 2.06 32.82 -5.18
N TYR A 206 2.24 33.89 -4.40
CA TYR A 206 1.73 35.22 -4.69
C TYR A 206 2.84 36.21 -5.03
N SER A 207 3.88 35.75 -5.73
CA SER A 207 5.08 36.55 -6.05
C SER A 207 4.80 37.88 -6.78
N SER A 208 3.64 38.01 -7.41
CA SER A 208 3.21 39.23 -8.11
C SER A 208 2.37 40.19 -7.27
N ASP A 209 2.02 39.84 -6.02
CA ASP A 209 1.07 40.60 -5.19
C ASP A 209 1.52 40.62 -3.71
N GLU A 210 2.33 41.61 -3.35
CA GLU A 210 2.84 41.81 -1.98
C GLU A 210 1.73 41.99 -0.95
N GLY A 211 0.63 42.64 -1.33
CA GLY A 211 -0.54 42.80 -0.46
C GLY A 211 -1.12 41.45 -0.10
N ARG A 212 -1.35 40.59 -1.11
CA ARG A 212 -1.87 39.24 -0.90
C ARG A 212 -0.91 38.35 -0.11
N ILE A 213 0.40 38.52 -0.26
CA ILE A 213 1.40 37.83 0.59
C ILE A 213 1.17 38.20 2.06
N ALA A 214 1.04 39.50 2.38
CA ALA A 214 0.84 39.97 3.74
C ALA A 214 -0.49 39.46 4.33
N PHE A 215 -1.60 39.58 3.58
CA PHE A 215 -2.91 39.07 4.02
C PHE A 215 -2.90 37.56 4.21
N CYS A 216 -2.33 36.79 3.30
CA CYS A 216 -2.26 35.32 3.42
C CYS A 216 -1.41 34.87 4.62
N LYS A 217 -0.32 35.59 4.94
CA LYS A 217 0.49 35.32 6.14
C LYS A 217 -0.27 35.63 7.42
N ALA A 218 -1.05 36.71 7.44
CA ALA A 218 -1.93 37.05 8.57
C ALA A 218 -3.03 35.99 8.75
N GLU A 219 -3.71 35.59 7.65
CA GLU A 219 -4.69 34.49 7.65
C GLU A 219 -4.10 33.19 8.21
N LEU A 220 -2.85 32.84 7.84
CA LEU A 220 -2.17 31.68 8.40
C LEU A 220 -1.95 31.79 9.91
N ASP A 221 -1.51 32.95 10.38
CA ASP A 221 -1.31 33.16 11.82
C ASP A 221 -2.66 33.12 12.58
N CYS A 222 -3.74 33.66 12.00
CA CYS A 222 -5.11 33.55 12.53
C CYS A 222 -5.62 32.11 12.56
N PHE A 223 -5.50 31.37 11.46
CA PHE A 223 -5.92 29.97 11.38
C PHE A 223 -5.20 29.10 12.43
N LEU A 224 -3.89 29.31 12.61
CA LEU A 224 -3.11 28.59 13.62
C LEU A 224 -3.51 28.94 15.06
N ALA A 225 -4.12 30.10 15.28
CA ALA A 225 -4.62 30.56 16.57
C ALA A 225 -6.12 30.26 16.78
N MET A 226 -6.87 29.93 15.72
CA MET A 226 -8.33 29.75 15.73
C MET A 226 -8.83 28.86 16.88
N MET A 227 -8.22 27.68 17.07
CA MET A 227 -8.62 26.73 18.12
C MET A 227 -8.46 27.27 19.56
N VAL A 228 -7.74 28.38 19.76
CA VAL A 228 -7.67 29.06 21.07
C VAL A 228 -8.99 29.78 21.38
N TYR A 229 -9.68 30.26 20.34
CA TYR A 229 -10.86 31.12 20.47
C TYR A 229 -12.20 30.38 20.33
N LEU A 230 -12.18 29.15 19.79
CA LEU A 230 -13.37 28.31 19.69
C LEU A 230 -13.81 27.77 21.06
N ASP A 231 -15.10 27.50 21.20
CA ASP A 231 -15.63 26.75 22.33
C ASP A 231 -15.31 25.24 22.22
N GLN A 232 -15.71 24.45 23.23
CA GLN A 232 -15.39 23.02 23.25
C GLN A 232 -16.18 22.22 22.20
N ASP A 233 -17.43 22.61 21.93
CA ASP A 233 -18.31 21.90 21.01
C ASP A 233 -17.85 22.12 19.56
N GLU A 234 -17.49 23.36 19.21
CA GLU A 234 -16.91 23.73 17.92
C GLU A 234 -15.57 23.02 17.66
N LYS A 235 -14.73 22.89 18.69
CA LYS A 235 -13.47 22.13 18.58
C LYS A 235 -13.74 20.68 18.22
N GLU A 236 -14.64 20.02 18.95
CA GLU A 236 -14.96 18.62 18.71
C GLU A 236 -15.56 18.37 17.33
N GLU A 237 -16.33 19.33 16.80
CA GLU A 237 -16.85 19.28 15.45
C GLU A 237 -15.72 19.40 14.42
N TYR A 238 -14.88 20.43 14.50
CA TYR A 238 -13.80 20.65 13.55
C TYR A 238 -12.74 19.54 13.56
N LEU A 239 -12.51 18.91 14.71
CA LEU A 239 -11.63 17.74 14.83
C LEU A 239 -12.19 16.49 14.13
N LYS A 240 -13.49 16.42 13.80
CA LYS A 240 -14.05 15.29 13.05
C LYS A 240 -13.94 15.51 11.53
N ILE A 241 -13.84 16.76 11.09
CA ILE A 241 -13.83 17.14 9.68
C ILE A 241 -12.47 16.79 9.01
N ARG A 242 -12.51 16.42 7.72
CA ARG A 242 -11.29 16.22 6.90
C ARG A 242 -10.71 17.58 6.50
N GLY A 243 -9.38 17.65 6.36
CA GLY A 243 -8.72 18.92 6.00
C GLY A 243 -9.32 19.55 4.75
N LEU A 244 -9.45 18.78 3.66
CA LEU A 244 -10.06 19.25 2.41
C LEU A 244 -11.49 19.77 2.59
N SER A 245 -12.34 19.04 3.32
CA SER A 245 -13.73 19.42 3.59
C SER A 245 -13.82 20.72 4.40
N TYR A 246 -12.98 20.88 5.42
CA TYR A 246 -12.92 22.10 6.21
C TYR A 246 -12.60 23.33 5.33
N TRP A 247 -11.60 23.21 4.46
CA TRP A 247 -11.25 24.32 3.56
C TRP A 247 -12.36 24.61 2.55
N ALA A 248 -13.03 23.58 2.03
CA ALA A 248 -14.13 23.75 1.09
C ALA A 248 -15.36 24.43 1.72
N GLU A 249 -15.70 24.10 2.97
CA GLU A 249 -16.89 24.59 3.66
C GLU A 249 -16.67 25.96 4.34
N TYR A 250 -15.59 26.10 5.09
CA TYR A 250 -15.34 27.27 5.95
C TYR A 250 -14.20 28.14 5.43
N GLY A 251 -13.14 27.51 4.92
CA GLY A 251 -11.89 28.18 4.57
C GLY A 251 -12.02 29.30 3.52
N ILE A 252 -12.96 29.19 2.57
CA ILE A 252 -13.19 30.21 1.53
C ILE A 252 -13.60 31.55 2.13
N LYS A 253 -14.48 31.53 3.14
CA LYS A 253 -15.04 32.74 3.74
C LYS A 253 -14.09 33.36 4.75
N ASP A 254 -13.46 32.52 5.58
CA ASP A 254 -12.67 32.99 6.71
C ASP A 254 -11.21 33.29 6.34
N TYR A 255 -10.67 32.57 5.35
CA TYR A 255 -9.26 32.65 4.96
C TYR A 255 -9.10 32.57 3.42
N PRO A 256 -9.62 33.56 2.67
CA PRO A 256 -9.76 33.48 1.21
C PRO A 256 -8.43 33.31 0.45
N ASN A 257 -7.31 33.83 0.97
CA ASN A 257 -6.01 33.72 0.32
C ASN A 257 -5.29 32.43 0.69
N LEU A 258 -5.41 32.00 1.94
CA LEU A 258 -4.83 30.75 2.44
C LEU A 258 -5.56 29.53 1.89
N TYR A 259 -6.89 29.60 1.73
CA TYR A 259 -7.72 28.55 1.14
C TYR A 259 -7.16 28.04 -0.20
N ARG A 260 -6.74 28.95 -1.08
CA ARG A 260 -6.20 28.60 -2.41
C ARG A 260 -4.94 27.75 -2.33
N ILE A 261 -4.13 27.96 -1.30
CA ILE A 261 -2.94 27.14 -1.02
C ILE A 261 -3.37 25.82 -0.38
N ALA A 262 -4.26 25.86 0.60
CA ALA A 262 -4.69 24.68 1.34
C ALA A 262 -5.36 23.63 0.45
N ILE A 263 -6.29 24.00 -0.42
CA ILE A 263 -6.91 23.06 -1.37
C ILE A 263 -5.86 22.37 -2.24
N ARG A 264 -4.86 23.12 -2.74
CA ARG A 264 -3.77 22.53 -3.55
C ARG A 264 -2.94 21.54 -2.75
N VAL A 265 -2.63 21.87 -1.49
CA VAL A 265 -1.89 20.97 -0.58
C VAL A 265 -2.67 19.68 -0.33
N PHE A 266 -3.98 19.77 -0.08
CA PHE A 266 -4.83 18.60 0.17
C PHE A 266 -5.20 17.82 -1.10
N ALA A 267 -5.06 18.42 -2.29
CA ALA A 267 -5.26 17.74 -3.57
C ALA A 267 -4.06 16.87 -3.99
N VAL A 268 -2.91 16.98 -3.31
CA VAL A 268 -1.73 16.15 -3.61
C VAL A 268 -2.02 14.70 -3.19
N PRO A 269 -1.96 13.72 -4.11
CA PRO A 269 -2.21 12.33 -3.78
C PRO A 269 -1.07 11.75 -2.92
N THR A 270 -1.41 10.78 -2.07
CA THR A 270 -0.44 10.13 -1.17
C THR A 270 0.35 9.00 -1.83
N SER A 271 -0.09 8.49 -2.98
CA SER A 271 0.53 7.38 -3.68
C SER A 271 0.20 7.41 -5.18
N SER A 272 0.94 6.61 -5.96
CA SER A 272 0.65 6.33 -7.37
C SER A 272 -0.48 5.33 -7.57
N ALA A 273 -1.08 4.78 -6.51
CA ALA A 273 -2.07 3.71 -6.62
C ALA A 273 -3.32 4.11 -7.43
N ALA A 274 -3.70 5.39 -7.40
CA ALA A 274 -4.76 5.91 -8.27
C ALA A 274 -4.37 5.81 -9.75
N SER A 275 -3.14 6.21 -10.10
CA SER A 275 -2.60 6.05 -11.45
C SER A 275 -2.45 4.59 -11.84
N GLU A 276 -2.01 3.72 -10.94
CA GLU A 276 -1.88 2.28 -11.19
C GLU A 276 -3.24 1.61 -11.49
N ARG A 277 -4.31 2.01 -10.79
CA ARG A 277 -5.68 1.57 -11.12
C ARG A 277 -6.09 2.02 -12.52
N VAL A 278 -5.81 3.27 -12.88
CA VAL A 278 -6.04 3.77 -14.24
C VAL A 278 -5.28 2.92 -15.27
N TRP A 279 -3.99 2.65 -15.02
CA TRP A 279 -3.19 1.79 -15.90
C TRP A 279 -3.69 0.34 -15.95
N SER A 280 -4.26 -0.18 -14.87
CA SER A 280 -4.91 -1.50 -14.85
C SER A 280 -6.14 -1.53 -15.76
N ILE A 281 -6.95 -0.46 -15.76
CA ILE A 281 -8.10 -0.30 -16.67
C ILE A 281 -7.60 -0.26 -18.13
N TYR A 282 -6.58 0.55 -18.41
CA TYR A 282 -5.96 0.58 -19.75
C TYR A 282 -5.43 -0.78 -20.17
N SER A 283 -4.73 -1.50 -19.27
CA SER A 283 -4.25 -2.85 -19.54
C SER A 283 -5.40 -3.79 -19.86
N PHE A 284 -6.49 -3.74 -19.11
CA PHE A 284 -7.68 -4.56 -19.36
C PHE A 284 -8.31 -4.26 -20.73
N LEU A 285 -8.54 -2.98 -21.03
CA LEU A 285 -9.09 -2.54 -22.32
C LEU A 285 -8.21 -2.93 -23.52
N MET A 286 -6.91 -3.14 -23.28
CA MET A 286 -5.92 -3.51 -24.28
C MET A 286 -5.60 -5.02 -24.33
N ILE A 287 -6.20 -5.87 -23.47
CA ILE A 287 -5.86 -7.29 -23.38
C ILE A 287 -6.25 -8.11 -24.64
N LYS A 288 -5.50 -9.20 -24.78
CA LYS A 288 -4.87 -9.81 -25.97
C LYS A 288 -5.75 -10.42 -27.08
N ARG A 289 -7.08 -10.43 -27.01
CA ARG A 289 -7.87 -11.18 -28.02
C ARG A 289 -8.68 -10.36 -29.03
N ARG A 290 -8.98 -9.10 -28.77
CA ARG A 290 -9.65 -8.21 -29.72
C ARG A 290 -9.40 -6.77 -29.31
N ASN A 291 -8.57 -6.02 -30.06
CA ASN A 291 -8.80 -4.61 -30.43
C ASN A 291 -7.49 -3.85 -30.72
N ARG A 292 -7.28 -3.47 -31.99
CA ARG A 292 -6.48 -2.28 -32.35
C ARG A 292 -7.35 -1.04 -32.13
N LEU A 293 -7.63 -0.69 -30.87
CA LEU A 293 -8.26 0.60 -30.58
C LEU A 293 -7.23 1.71 -30.77
N THR A 294 -7.64 2.78 -31.45
CA THR A 294 -6.85 4.02 -31.48
C THR A 294 -6.77 4.59 -30.08
N PHE A 295 -5.64 5.20 -29.71
CA PHE A 295 -5.43 5.78 -28.38
C PHE A 295 -6.58 6.73 -27.97
N GLU A 296 -7.09 7.55 -28.88
CA GLU A 296 -8.22 8.46 -28.62
C GLU A 296 -9.52 7.73 -28.22
N LYS A 297 -9.80 6.57 -28.82
CA LYS A 297 -10.98 5.77 -28.46
C LYS A 297 -10.78 5.09 -27.11
N LEU A 298 -9.57 4.62 -26.85
CA LEU A 298 -9.19 4.00 -25.58
C LEU A 298 -9.33 5.00 -24.42
N GLU A 299 -8.84 6.23 -24.60
CA GLU A 299 -8.97 7.31 -23.62
C GLU A 299 -10.44 7.66 -23.35
N ARG A 300 -11.28 7.77 -24.39
CA ARG A 300 -12.72 8.01 -24.24
C ARG A 300 -13.41 6.88 -23.47
N ILE A 301 -13.09 5.62 -23.76
CA ILE A 301 -13.68 4.47 -23.06
C ILE A 301 -13.23 4.47 -21.60
N ALA A 302 -11.93 4.68 -21.33
CA ALA A 302 -11.41 4.77 -19.98
C ALA A 302 -12.07 5.92 -19.20
N PHE A 303 -12.25 7.09 -19.82
CA PHE A 303 -12.93 8.24 -19.22
C PHE A 303 -14.39 7.91 -18.88
N ILE A 304 -15.15 7.28 -19.78
CA ILE A 304 -16.54 6.88 -19.53
C ILE A 304 -16.58 5.88 -18.38
N TYR A 305 -15.73 4.85 -18.41
CA TYR A 305 -15.67 3.80 -17.38
C TYR A 305 -15.35 4.37 -15.98
N ILE A 306 -14.29 5.18 -15.88
CA ILE A 306 -13.88 5.77 -14.60
C ILE A 306 -15.00 6.65 -14.04
N ASN A 307 -15.62 7.50 -14.87
CA ASN A 307 -16.68 8.39 -14.42
C ASN A 307 -17.99 7.65 -14.10
N SER A 308 -18.34 6.58 -14.82
CA SER A 308 -19.51 5.77 -14.44
C SER A 308 -19.32 5.15 -13.07
N CYS A 309 -18.13 4.62 -12.78
CA CYS A 309 -17.81 4.08 -11.44
C CYS A 309 -17.83 5.14 -10.33
N LEU A 310 -17.57 6.41 -10.64
CA LEU A 310 -17.63 7.51 -9.67
C LEU A 310 -19.05 8.03 -9.43
N LEU A 311 -19.95 7.85 -10.40
CA LEU A 311 -21.34 8.36 -10.36
C LEU A 311 -22.35 7.31 -9.90
N ASP A 312 -22.03 6.02 -9.97
CA ASP A 312 -22.89 4.94 -9.49
C ASP A 312 -22.77 4.76 -7.96
N ASP A 313 -23.73 5.30 -7.21
CA ASP A 313 -23.83 5.18 -5.74
C ASP A 313 -24.09 3.74 -5.23
N ILE A 314 -24.43 2.81 -6.13
CA ILE A 314 -24.94 1.46 -5.77
C ILE A 314 -23.94 0.34 -6.10
N ASP A 315 -22.98 0.57 -7.00
CA ASP A 315 -22.01 -0.44 -7.40
C ASP A 315 -20.61 0.19 -7.56
N CYS A 316 -19.92 0.38 -6.42
CA CYS A 316 -18.45 0.35 -6.38
C CYS A 316 -17.89 -1.05 -6.74
N ARG A 317 -18.57 -1.80 -7.62
CA ARG A 317 -18.05 -3.04 -8.18
C ARG A 317 -17.03 -2.65 -9.24
N ASP A 318 -15.77 -2.94 -8.94
CA ASP A 318 -14.76 -3.05 -9.97
C ASP A 318 -15.17 -4.22 -10.89
N TYR A 319 -15.85 -3.92 -12.00
CA TYR A 319 -16.27 -4.92 -13.00
C TYR A 319 -15.07 -5.74 -13.52
N LEU A 320 -13.83 -5.23 -13.33
CA LEU A 320 -12.59 -5.90 -13.68
C LEU A 320 -12.12 -6.91 -12.62
N ALA A 321 -12.60 -6.84 -11.38
CA ALA A 321 -12.23 -7.78 -10.32
C ALA A 321 -12.99 -9.11 -10.43
N THR A 322 -14.18 -9.10 -11.05
CA THR A 322 -15.03 -10.28 -11.24
C THR A 322 -14.54 -11.21 -12.36
N ASP A 323 -13.80 -10.70 -13.35
CA ASP A 323 -13.37 -11.49 -14.52
C ASP A 323 -12.00 -12.17 -14.35
N VAL A 324 -11.29 -11.95 -13.23
CA VAL A 324 -9.96 -12.55 -12.98
C VAL A 324 -10.05 -13.90 -12.25
N ASP A 325 -11.20 -14.23 -11.66
CA ASP A 325 -11.39 -15.48 -10.90
C ASP A 325 -11.93 -16.65 -11.74
N GLU A 326 -12.26 -16.47 -13.03
CA GLU A 326 -12.88 -17.54 -13.83
C GLU A 326 -11.97 -18.33 -14.80
N ASP A 327 -10.79 -17.87 -15.26
CA ASP A 327 -10.02 -18.67 -16.24
C ASP A 327 -8.49 -18.56 -16.15
N ILE A 328 -7.90 -19.16 -15.10
CA ILE A 328 -6.53 -19.72 -15.18
C ILE A 328 -6.55 -21.13 -14.55
N ASP A 329 -7.38 -22.01 -15.13
CA ASP A 329 -7.13 -23.46 -15.07
C ASP A 329 -6.32 -23.84 -16.31
N GLY A 330 -5.35 -24.73 -16.10
CA GLY A 330 -4.19 -24.90 -16.96
C GLY A 330 -4.49 -25.28 -18.42
N ASN A 331 -3.71 -24.70 -19.32
CA ASN A 331 -3.30 -25.40 -20.53
C ASN A 331 -1.77 -25.44 -20.54
N THR A 332 -1.22 -26.56 -20.06
CA THR A 332 0.03 -27.09 -20.58
C THR A 332 -0.24 -27.54 -22.00
N ASP A 333 0.10 -26.69 -22.97
CA ASP A 333 0.35 -27.17 -24.33
C ASP A 333 1.86 -27.12 -24.54
N GLU A 334 2.46 -28.30 -24.44
CA GLU A 334 3.68 -28.61 -25.15
C GLU A 334 3.37 -28.54 -26.65
N GLU A 335 3.82 -27.49 -27.33
CA GLU A 335 4.07 -27.57 -28.77
C GLU A 335 5.45 -26.97 -29.05
N SER A 336 6.39 -27.90 -29.23
CA SER A 336 7.58 -27.71 -30.04
C SER A 336 7.17 -27.41 -31.48
N GLU A 337 7.70 -26.37 -32.09
CA GLU A 337 8.11 -26.40 -33.50
C GLU A 337 9.06 -25.25 -33.85
N GLU A 338 10.02 -25.62 -34.69
CA GLU A 338 11.20 -24.90 -35.13
C GLU A 338 10.93 -23.87 -36.24
N GLU A 339 11.80 -22.84 -36.29
CA GLU A 339 12.20 -22.05 -37.49
C GLU A 339 11.12 -21.17 -38.19
N LYS A 340 11.37 -19.97 -38.75
CA LYS A 340 12.55 -19.37 -39.41
C LYS A 340 12.65 -17.86 -39.18
N GLU A 341 13.88 -17.38 -39.30
CA GLU A 341 14.28 -16.00 -39.58
C GLU A 341 13.52 -15.40 -40.78
N ASP A 342 13.13 -14.13 -40.67
CA ASP A 342 13.26 -13.19 -41.78
C ASP A 342 13.46 -11.78 -41.20
N GLU A 343 14.66 -11.26 -41.43
CA GLU A 343 15.05 -9.87 -41.20
C GLU A 343 14.30 -8.96 -42.17
N GLU A 344 13.56 -7.97 -41.67
CA GLU A 344 13.24 -6.79 -42.47
C GLU A 344 13.74 -5.52 -41.78
N VAL A 345 14.90 -5.07 -42.28
CA VAL A 345 15.53 -3.80 -41.98
C VAL A 345 14.68 -2.67 -42.57
N ILE A 346 14.07 -1.85 -41.72
CA ILE A 346 13.52 -0.56 -42.16
C ILE A 346 14.49 0.54 -41.74
N VAL A 347 15.28 0.99 -42.72
CA VAL A 347 16.02 2.25 -42.69
C VAL A 347 15.02 3.39 -42.84
N VAL A 348 15.01 4.32 -41.89
CA VAL A 348 14.34 5.63 -42.07
C VAL A 348 15.43 6.68 -42.17
N THR A 349 15.61 7.19 -43.39
CA THR A 349 16.26 8.47 -43.71
C THR A 349 15.42 9.65 -43.25
#